data_AF-H2Z7S6-F1
#
_entry.id   AF-H2Z7S6-F1
#
_cell.length_a   1.000
_cell.length_b   1.000
_cell.length_c   1.000
_cell.angle_alpha   90.00
_cell.angle_beta   90.00
_cell.angle_gamma   90.00
#
_symmetry.space_group_name_H-M   'P 1'
#
loop_
_entity.id
_entity.type
_entity.pdbx_description
1 polymer ?
#
loop_
_entity_poly.entity_id
_entity_poly.type
_entity_poly.pdbx_seq_one_letter_code
_entity_poly.pdbx_strand_id
1 'polypeptide(L)'
;MSWVAALLYNFSTPSSAAFVYVCAAMMQGVLHVQLILNHYCKRFYTKEEHHSMDYYRAMIEANLNITCPVWMDWFHGGLNFHHEHHCFPRLPRNRMREVSSMIREICKTHNVHYDECSFSTALRRTLINMFQKSKQFTEATAS
;
A
#
# COMPACT_ATOMS: atom_id res chain seq x y z
N MET A 1 10.96 -10.40 -16.62
CA MET A 1 10.29 -9.88 -17.84
C MET A 1 10.18 -10.90 -18.97
N SER A 2 10.99 -11.97 -19.01
CA SER A 2 10.94 -13.01 -20.06
C SER A 2 9.59 -13.73 -20.20
N TRP A 3 8.89 -13.99 -19.09
CA TRP A 3 7.59 -14.69 -19.13
C TRP A 3 6.48 -13.86 -19.79
N VAL A 4 6.52 -12.52 -19.68
CA VAL A 4 5.53 -11.64 -20.32
C VAL A 4 5.69 -11.69 -21.83
N ALA A 5 6.93 -11.62 -22.33
CA ALA A 5 7.20 -11.76 -23.76
C ALA A 5 6.75 -13.13 -24.30
N ALA A 6 7.02 -14.21 -23.54
CA ALA A 6 6.55 -15.55 -23.89
C ALA A 6 5.01 -15.64 -23.92
N LEU A 7 4.32 -15.06 -22.94
CA LEU A 7 2.85 -14.99 -22.93
C LEU A 7 2.31 -14.23 -24.15
N LEU A 8 2.87 -13.05 -24.45
CA LEU A 8 2.43 -12.20 -25.56
C LEU A 8 2.71 -12.83 -26.92
N TYR A 9 3.77 -13.63 -27.06
CA TYR A 9 4.09 -14.35 -28.29
C TYR A 9 3.05 -15.41 -28.67
N ASN A 10 2.31 -15.95 -27.69
CA ASN A 10 1.27 -16.96 -27.94
C ASN A 10 -0.02 -16.38 -28.54
N PHE A 11 -0.13 -15.05 -28.67
CA PHE A 11 -1.30 -14.41 -29.28
C PHE A 11 -1.21 -14.41 -30.81
N SER A 12 -2.32 -14.75 -31.47
CA SER A 12 -2.37 -14.91 -32.93
C SER A 12 -2.14 -13.61 -33.70
N THR A 13 -2.35 -12.45 -33.08
CA THR A 13 -2.10 -11.13 -33.71
C THR A 13 -1.44 -10.15 -32.75
N PRO A 14 -0.59 -9.23 -33.25
CA PRO A 14 0.01 -8.18 -32.42
C PRO A 14 -1.02 -7.30 -31.72
N SER A 15 -2.16 -7.02 -32.36
CA SER A 15 -3.25 -6.23 -31.77
C SER A 15 -3.87 -6.92 -30.56
N SER A 16 -4.08 -8.23 -30.61
CA SER A 16 -4.61 -8.99 -29.46
C SER A 16 -3.61 -9.04 -28.29
N ALA A 17 -2.31 -9.21 -28.57
CA ALA A 17 -1.26 -9.13 -27.57
C ALA A 17 -1.21 -7.74 -26.92
N ALA A 18 -1.25 -6.68 -27.73
CA ALA A 18 -1.25 -5.30 -27.24
C ALA A 18 -2.48 -4.99 -26.37
N PHE A 19 -3.66 -5.44 -26.79
CA PHE A 19 -4.90 -5.28 -26.03
C PHE A 19 -4.79 -5.90 -24.63
N VAL A 20 -4.39 -7.18 -24.56
CA VAL A 20 -4.24 -7.89 -23.28
C VAL A 20 -3.18 -7.23 -22.39
N TYR A 21 -2.05 -6.83 -22.97
CA TYR A 21 -0.99 -6.14 -22.23
C TYR A 21 -1.49 -4.82 -21.62
N VAL A 22 -2.18 -3.99 -22.40
CA VAL A 22 -2.72 -2.70 -21.93
C VAL A 22 -3.74 -2.91 -20.81
N CYS A 23 -4.68 -3.85 -20.96
CA CYS A 23 -5.65 -4.16 -19.91
C CYS A 23 -4.97 -4.62 -18.62
N ALA A 24 -3.99 -5.53 -18.72
CA ALA A 24 -3.23 -6.01 -17.57
C ALA A 24 -2.43 -4.88 -16.91
N ALA A 25 -1.79 -4.01 -17.70
CA ALA A 25 -1.05 -2.86 -17.20
C ALA A 25 -1.96 -1.86 -16.47
N MET A 26 -3.17 -1.60 -16.99
CA MET A 26 -4.15 -0.74 -16.33
C MET A 26 -4.60 -1.32 -14.99
N MET A 27 -4.93 -2.61 -14.94
CA MET A 27 -5.31 -3.30 -13.70
C MET A 27 -4.17 -3.26 -12.67
N GLN A 28 -2.93 -3.49 -13.11
CA GLN A 28 -1.76 -3.38 -12.25
C GLN A 28 -1.54 -1.94 -11.77
N GLY A 29 -1.79 -0.93 -12.61
CA GLY A 29 -1.71 0.48 -12.24
C GLY A 29 -2.63 0.84 -11.09
N VAL A 30 -3.87 0.32 -11.07
CA VAL A 30 -4.82 0.53 -9.96
C VAL A 30 -4.27 -0.02 -8.64
N LEU A 31 -3.74 -1.25 -8.65
CA LEU A 31 -3.14 -1.85 -7.46
C LEU A 31 -1.86 -1.13 -7.01
N HIS A 32 -1.11 -0.55 -7.96
CA HIS A 32 0.07 0.24 -7.66
C HIS A 32 -0.29 1.55 -6.96
N VAL A 33 -1.36 2.23 -7.41
CA VAL A 33 -1.89 3.41 -6.71
C VAL A 33 -2.26 3.05 -5.28
N GLN A 34 -2.97 1.94 -5.08
CA GLN A 34 -3.29 1.44 -3.74
C GLN A 34 -2.04 1.31 -2.86
N LEU A 35 -1.00 0.61 -3.33
CA LEU A 35 0.27 0.44 -2.60
C LEU A 35 0.92 1.78 -2.22
N ILE A 36 0.95 2.74 -3.17
CA ILE A 36 1.47 4.09 -2.91
C ILE A 36 0.65 4.75 -1.81
N LEU A 37 -0.68 4.68 -1.86
CA LEU A 37 -1.53 5.31 -0.85
C LEU A 37 -1.32 4.73 0.55
N ASN A 38 -1.09 3.42 0.68
CA ASN A 38 -0.83 2.78 1.98
C ASN A 38 0.47 3.29 2.64
N HIS A 39 1.47 3.69 1.85
CA HIS A 39 2.81 4.06 2.37
C HIS A 39 3.10 5.57 2.33
N TYR A 40 2.74 6.26 1.25
CA TYR A 40 3.15 7.64 1.00
C TYR A 40 2.28 8.68 1.71
N CYS A 41 1.19 8.26 2.37
CA CYS A 41 0.44 9.12 3.27
C CYS A 41 1.10 9.27 4.66
N LYS A 42 2.11 8.44 4.97
CA LYS A 42 2.77 8.37 6.28
C LYS A 42 4.04 9.20 6.32
N ARG A 43 4.51 9.46 7.54
CA ARG A 43 5.82 10.08 7.77
C ARG A 43 6.92 9.10 7.34
N PHE A 44 7.91 9.60 6.61
CA PHE A 44 9.14 8.86 6.38
C PHE A 44 10.02 8.94 7.62
N TYR A 45 10.33 7.78 8.19
CA TYR A 45 11.27 7.64 9.30
C TYR A 45 12.71 7.64 8.76
N THR A 46 13.65 8.23 9.48
CA THR A 46 15.07 8.02 9.19
C THR A 46 15.47 6.59 9.52
N LYS A 47 16.65 6.18 9.05
CA LYS A 47 17.19 4.84 9.33
C LYS A 47 17.38 4.62 10.84
N GLU A 48 17.86 5.65 11.53
CA GLU A 48 18.11 5.64 12.96
C GLU A 48 16.80 5.54 13.75
N GLU A 49 15.80 6.36 13.38
CA GLU A 49 14.46 6.28 13.97
C GLU A 49 13.88 4.87 13.79
N HIS A 50 13.91 4.32 12.56
CA HIS A 50 13.38 2.99 12.28
C HIS A 50 14.07 1.88 13.08
N HIS A 51 15.41 1.92 13.21
CA HIS A 51 16.17 0.94 14.00
C HIS A 51 15.88 1.00 15.51
N SER A 52 15.37 2.13 16.00
CA SER A 52 14.98 2.28 17.41
C SER A 52 13.54 1.84 17.70
N MET A 53 12.76 1.46 16.68
CA MET A 53 11.37 1.03 16.84
C MET A 53 11.28 -0.49 16.97
N ASP A 54 10.34 -0.96 17.80
CA ASP A 54 9.93 -2.36 17.78
C ASP A 54 9.37 -2.74 16.41
N TYR A 55 9.69 -3.95 15.93
CA TYR A 55 9.32 -4.42 14.59
C TYR A 55 7.83 -4.22 14.27
N TYR A 56 6.93 -4.71 15.12
CA TYR A 56 5.49 -4.60 14.88
C TYR A 56 5.00 -3.15 14.92
N ARG A 57 5.54 -2.32 15.82
CA ARG A 57 5.22 -0.89 15.87
C ARG A 57 5.64 -0.21 14.57
N ALA A 58 6.83 -0.52 14.06
CA ALA A 58 7.31 0.01 12.79
C ALA A 58 6.40 -0.40 11.62
N MET A 59 5.90 -1.64 11.58
CA MET A 59 4.98 -2.11 10.55
C MET A 59 3.61 -1.42 10.59
N ILE A 60 3.13 -1.03 11.76
CA ILE A 60 1.87 -0.27 11.90
C ILE A 60 2.06 1.21 11.56
N GLU A 61 3.12 1.82 12.09
CA GLU A 61 3.34 3.26 11.96
C GLU A 61 3.84 3.69 10.57
N ALA A 62 4.56 2.83 9.85
CA ALA A 62 5.05 3.13 8.50
C ALA A 62 3.95 3.05 7.42
N ASN A 63 2.78 2.52 7.77
CA ASN A 63 1.73 2.15 6.83
C ASN A 63 0.34 2.65 7.28
N LEU A 64 -0.65 2.51 6.41
CA LEU A 64 -2.06 2.84 6.63
C LEU A 64 -2.92 1.69 6.08
N ASN A 65 -4.07 1.42 6.68
CA ASN A 65 -5.12 0.60 6.08
C ASN A 65 -6.19 1.42 5.33
N ILE A 66 -6.73 0.86 4.25
CA ILE A 66 -7.84 1.48 3.50
C ILE A 66 -9.16 0.89 3.94
N THR A 67 -10.07 1.72 4.43
CA THR A 67 -11.41 1.29 4.80
C THR A 67 -12.29 1.18 3.56
N CYS A 68 -12.96 0.04 3.43
CA CYS A 68 -13.93 -0.23 2.37
C CYS A 68 -14.99 -1.23 2.85
N PRO A 69 -16.17 -1.26 2.19
CA PRO A 69 -17.16 -2.32 2.41
C PRO A 69 -16.57 -3.71 2.13
N VAL A 70 -17.05 -4.74 2.81
CA VAL A 70 -16.51 -6.12 2.71
C VAL A 70 -16.45 -6.64 1.27
N TRP A 71 -17.46 -6.34 0.45
CA TRP A 71 -17.51 -6.77 -0.95
C TRP A 71 -16.42 -6.12 -1.83
N MET A 72 -15.84 -5.00 -1.39
CA MET A 72 -14.71 -4.33 -2.06
C MET A 72 -13.35 -4.94 -1.70
N ASP A 73 -13.24 -5.81 -0.70
CA ASP A 73 -11.95 -6.44 -0.34
C ASP A 73 -11.31 -7.16 -1.53
N TRP A 74 -12.15 -7.81 -2.36
CA TRP A 74 -11.71 -8.46 -3.59
C TRP A 74 -11.11 -7.47 -4.59
N PHE A 75 -11.72 -6.29 -4.75
CA PHE A 75 -11.23 -5.26 -5.66
C PHE A 75 -9.85 -4.72 -5.23
N HIS A 76 -9.65 -4.54 -3.93
CA HIS A 76 -8.35 -4.14 -3.38
C HIS A 76 -7.33 -5.29 -3.36
N GLY A 77 -7.74 -6.53 -3.68
CA GLY A 77 -6.86 -7.70 -3.66
C GLY A 77 -6.19 -7.95 -2.30
N GLY A 78 -6.83 -7.52 -1.20
CA GLY A 78 -6.29 -7.56 0.16
C GLY A 78 -5.24 -6.49 0.48
N LEU A 79 -4.86 -5.61 -0.46
CA LEU A 79 -3.90 -4.52 -0.20
C LEU A 79 -4.43 -3.44 0.74
N ASN A 80 -5.74 -3.41 0.96
CA ASN A 80 -6.38 -2.54 1.93
C ASN A 80 -6.02 -2.89 3.40
N PHE A 81 -5.45 -4.08 3.64
CA PHE A 81 -5.00 -4.60 4.93
C PHE A 81 -3.46 -4.66 5.00
N HIS A 82 -2.82 -3.50 4.82
CA HIS A 82 -1.35 -3.37 4.83
C HIS A 82 -0.73 -3.62 6.19
N HIS A 83 -1.37 -3.17 7.28
CA HIS A 83 -0.92 -3.45 8.64
C HIS A 83 -0.77 -4.94 8.89
N GLU A 84 -1.78 -5.72 8.52
CA GLU A 84 -1.85 -7.17 8.68
C GLU A 84 -0.82 -7.85 7.77
N HIS A 85 -0.69 -7.39 6.52
CA HIS A 85 0.29 -7.93 5.59
C HIS A 85 1.72 -7.75 6.10
N HIS A 86 2.06 -6.57 6.61
CA HIS A 86 3.40 -6.29 7.11
C HIS A 86 3.68 -6.97 8.47
N CYS A 87 2.69 -7.08 9.35
CA CYS A 87 2.84 -7.84 10.59
C CYS A 87 2.94 -9.36 10.34
N PHE A 88 2.18 -9.88 9.36
CA PHE A 88 2.08 -11.30 9.05
C PHE A 88 2.11 -11.54 7.52
N PRO A 89 3.30 -11.51 6.89
CA PRO A 89 3.44 -11.58 5.42
C PRO A 89 2.91 -12.86 4.79
N ARG A 90 2.84 -13.93 5.60
CA ARG A 90 2.35 -15.26 5.20
C ARG A 90 0.86 -15.46 5.47
N LEU A 91 0.17 -14.47 6.04
CA LEU A 91 -1.26 -14.55 6.32
C LEU A 91 -2.04 -14.59 4.99
N PRO A 92 -2.95 -15.57 4.81
CA PRO A 92 -3.77 -15.60 3.61
C PRO A 92 -4.78 -14.45 3.61
N ARG A 93 -4.99 -13.83 2.44
CA ARG A 93 -5.78 -12.61 2.28
C ARG A 93 -7.22 -12.73 2.78
N ASN A 94 -7.82 -13.91 2.68
CA ASN A 94 -9.17 -14.18 3.15
C ASN A 94 -9.33 -14.13 4.69
N ARG A 95 -8.23 -14.09 5.45
CA ARG A 95 -8.22 -13.99 6.91
C ARG A 95 -7.85 -12.59 7.41
N MET A 96 -7.45 -11.67 6.52
CA MET A 96 -6.96 -10.34 6.90
C MET A 96 -7.99 -9.52 7.68
N ARG A 97 -9.27 -9.58 7.31
CA ARG A 97 -10.33 -8.84 8.03
C ARG A 97 -10.52 -9.30 9.48
N GLU A 98 -10.40 -10.61 9.73
CA GLU A 98 -10.44 -11.17 11.09
C GLU A 98 -9.23 -10.71 11.90
N VAL A 99 -8.03 -10.85 11.32
CA VAL A 99 -6.76 -10.44 11.97
C VAL A 99 -6.72 -8.93 12.20
N SER A 100 -7.32 -8.14 11.32
CA SER A 100 -7.39 -6.68 11.45
C SER A 100 -8.08 -6.23 12.73
N SER A 101 -9.13 -6.93 13.12
CA SER A 101 -9.84 -6.67 14.38
C SER A 101 -8.94 -6.99 15.58
N MET A 102 -8.15 -8.08 15.51
CA MET A 102 -7.22 -8.48 16.57
C MET A 102 -6.04 -7.49 16.70
N ILE A 103 -5.42 -7.10 15.58
CA ILE A 103 -4.31 -6.13 15.58
C ILE A 103 -4.77 -4.79 16.14
N ARG A 104 -5.98 -4.33 15.81
CA ARG A 104 -6.53 -3.09 16.36
C ARG A 104 -6.60 -3.11 17.88
N GLU A 105 -7.07 -4.21 18.48
CA GLU A 105 -7.11 -4.34 19.94
C GLU A 105 -5.70 -4.36 20.55
N ILE A 106 -4.76 -5.06 19.93
CA ILE A 106 -3.35 -5.05 20.36
C ILE A 106 -2.78 -3.61 20.30
N CYS A 107 -3.00 -2.89 19.20
CA CYS A 107 -2.58 -1.50 19.05
C CYS A 107 -3.15 -0.62 20.18
N LYS A 108 -4.43 -0.80 20.53
CA LYS A 108 -5.07 -0.09 21.64
C LYS A 108 -4.40 -0.40 22.98
N THR A 109 -4.11 -1.66 23.27
CA THR A 109 -3.41 -2.06 24.52
C THR A 109 -2.01 -1.45 24.63
N HIS A 110 -1.30 -1.31 23.51
CA HIS A 110 0.07 -0.79 23.47
C HIS A 110 0.16 0.72 23.15
N ASN A 111 -0.97 1.43 23.14
CA ASN A 111 -1.07 2.85 22.79
C ASN A 111 -0.37 3.17 21.44
N VAL A 112 -0.59 2.32 20.44
CA VAL A 112 -0.13 2.49 19.05
C VAL A 112 -1.33 2.94 18.21
N HIS A 113 -1.15 3.99 17.41
CA HIS A 113 -2.21 4.46 16.53
C HIS A 113 -2.39 3.53 15.34
N TYR A 114 -3.51 2.80 15.33
CA TYR A 114 -3.96 2.02 14.19
C TYR A 114 -4.62 2.95 13.16
N ASP A 115 -3.84 3.42 12.18
CA ASP A 115 -4.28 4.42 11.19
C ASP A 115 -4.99 3.77 9.99
N GLU A 116 -6.25 4.14 9.78
CA GLU A 116 -7.02 3.71 8.63
C GLU A 116 -7.90 4.85 8.12
N CYS A 117 -8.15 4.89 6.82
CA CYS A 117 -9.07 5.87 6.25
C CYS A 117 -9.63 5.43 4.89
N SER A 118 -10.60 6.17 4.36
CA SER A 118 -11.14 5.89 3.04
C SER A 118 -10.09 6.14 1.95
N PHE A 119 -10.24 5.48 0.79
CA PHE A 119 -9.33 5.65 -0.35
C PHE A 119 -9.13 7.11 -0.77
N SER A 120 -10.22 7.89 -0.86
CA SER A 120 -10.16 9.32 -1.20
C SER A 120 -9.41 10.15 -0.17
N THR A 121 -9.54 9.81 1.11
CA THR A 121 -8.80 10.45 2.19
C THR A 121 -7.31 10.13 2.09
N ALA A 122 -6.96 8.88 1.84
CA ALA A 122 -5.57 8.46 1.65
C ALA A 122 -4.93 9.17 0.46
N LEU A 123 -5.64 9.28 -0.67
CA LEU A 123 -5.21 10.04 -1.85
C LEU A 123 -4.88 11.49 -1.49
N ARG A 124 -5.81 12.17 -0.79
CA ARG A 124 -5.60 13.55 -0.35
C ARG A 124 -4.38 13.66 0.58
N ARG A 125 -4.27 12.78 1.59
CA ARG A 125 -3.15 12.76 2.54
C ARG A 125 -1.81 12.57 1.83
N THR A 126 -1.74 11.63 0.87
CA THR A 126 -0.54 11.38 0.07
C THR A 126 -0.13 12.61 -0.73
N LEU A 127 -1.06 13.25 -1.45
CA LEU A 127 -0.74 14.45 -2.24
C LEU A 127 -0.22 15.60 -1.35
N ILE A 128 -0.84 15.81 -0.19
CA ILE A 128 -0.39 16.83 0.78
C ILE A 128 1.01 16.49 1.31
N ASN A 129 1.24 15.25 1.74
CA ASN A 129 2.52 14.81 2.28
C ASN A 129 3.64 14.96 1.24
N MET A 130 3.38 14.54 -0.01
CA MET A 130 4.35 14.70 -1.10
C MET A 130 4.67 16.16 -1.41
N PHE A 131 3.66 17.01 -1.43
CA PHE A 131 3.86 18.45 -1.64
C PHE A 131 4.71 19.08 -0.52
N GLN A 132 4.43 18.73 0.74
CA GLN A 132 5.20 19.19 1.88
C GLN A 132 6.66 18.71 1.81
N LYS A 133 6.88 17.43 1.44
CA LYS A 133 8.22 16.86 1.28
C LYS A 133 8.98 17.50 0.13
N SER A 134 8.31 17.81 -0.98
CA SER A 134 8.90 18.56 -2.09
C SER A 134 9.41 19.92 -1.63
N LYS A 135 8.63 20.67 -0.85
CA LYS A 135 9.08 21.97 -0.31
C LYS A 135 10.30 21.83 0.60
N GLN A 136 10.27 20.89 1.54
CA GLN A 136 11.39 20.62 2.45
C GLN A 136 12.68 20.30 1.67
N PHE A 137 12.57 19.50 0.61
CA PHE A 137 13.72 19.17 -0.24
C PHE A 137 14.25 20.38 -0.99
N THR A 138 13.37 21.18 -1.60
CA THR A 138 13.77 22.41 -2.30
C THR A 138 14.47 23.40 -1.38
N GLU A 139 13.95 23.61 -0.17
CA GLU A 139 14.54 24.49 0.84
C GLU A 139 15.93 23.99 1.27
N ALA A 140 16.09 22.69 1.53
CA ALA A 140 17.38 22.10 1.92
C ALA A 140 18.44 22.16 0.81
N THR A 141 18.05 22.16 -0.47
CA THR A 141 18.99 22.30 -1.60
C THR A 141 19.36 23.75 -1.91
N ALA A 142 18.62 24.72 -1.35
CA ALA A 142 18.86 26.15 -1.58
C ALA A 142 19.80 26.78 -0.52
N SER A 143 20.10 26.05 0.56
CA SER A 143 21.05 26.42 1.63
C SER A 143 22.42 25.80 1.42
#